data_AF-A0A8T5EL99-F1
#
_entry.id   AF-A0A8T5EL99-F1
#
_cell.length_a   1.000
_cell.length_b   1.000
_cell.length_c   1.000
_cell.angle_alpha   90.00
_cell.angle_beta   90.00
_cell.angle_gamma   90.00
#
_symmetry.space_group_name_H-M   'P 1'
#
loop_
_entity.id
_entity.type
_entity.pdbx_description
1 polymer ?
#
loop_
_entity_poly.entity_id
_entity_poly.type
_entity_poly.pdbx_seq_one_letter_code
_entity_poly.pdbx_strand_id
1 'polypeptide(L)' 'MAFCISCGQMQVDGTRFCRFCGGQQPGDQLIARLRMEAEAIRFHLQQLQAQQAQQMQQFGQQQQNQGNRW' A
#
# COMPACT_ATOMS: atom_id res chain seq x y z
N MET A 1 0.93 -15.53 7.13
CA MET A 1 1.64 -16.49 6.27
C MET A 1 2.69 -15.70 5.51
N ALA A 2 3.94 -16.18 5.49
CA ALA A 2 5.06 -15.51 4.82
C ALA A 2 5.65 -16.43 3.74
N PHE A 3 6.30 -15.85 2.73
CA PHE A 3 7.02 -16.61 1.71
C PHE A 3 8.52 -16.39 1.87
N CYS A 4 9.31 -17.44 1.62
CA CYS A 4 10.75 -17.35 1.68
C CYS A 4 11.28 -16.38 0.62
N ILE A 5 12.04 -15.36 1.03
CA ILE A 5 12.66 -14.39 0.11
C ILE A 5 13.71 -15.00 -0.83
N SER A 6 14.20 -16.21 -0.54
CA SER A 6 15.24 -16.88 -1.32
C SER A 6 14.68 -17.94 -2.28
N CYS A 7 13.71 -18.76 -1.84
CA CYS A 7 13.19 -19.88 -2.64
C CYS A 7 11.69 -19.82 -2.92
N GLY A 8 10.98 -18.80 -2.42
CA GLY A 8 9.55 -18.60 -2.66
C GLY A 8 8.62 -19.60 -1.96
N GLN A 9 9.15 -20.55 -1.19
CA GLN A 9 8.33 -21.54 -0.48
C GLN A 9 7.56 -20.89 0.67
N MET A 10 6.31 -21.30 0.85
CA MET A 10 5.46 -20.84 1.96
C MET A 10 6.05 -21.27 3.30
N GLN A 11 6.11 -20.33 4.25
CA GLN A 11 6.57 -20.53 5.62
C GLN A 11 5.53 -20.02 6.62
N VAL A 12 5.58 -20.57 7.83
CA VAL A 12 4.96 -19.96 9.01
C VAL A 12 5.64 -18.64 9.33
N ASP A 13 4.87 -17.65 9.81
CA ASP A 13 5.41 -16.34 10.20
C ASP A 13 6.37 -16.49 11.38
N GLY A 14 7.39 -15.62 11.46
CA GLY A 14 8.34 -15.57 12.56
C GLY A 14 9.49 -16.59 12.49
N THR A 15 9.59 -17.40 11.42
CA THR A 15 10.77 -18.26 11.24
C THR A 15 11.98 -17.44 10.83
N ARG A 16 13.13 -17.70 11.46
CA ARG A 16 14.40 -17.04 11.12
C ARG A 16 15.12 -17.67 9.93
N PHE A 17 14.77 -18.91 9.58
CA PHE A 17 15.37 -19.66 8.49
C PHE A 17 14.28 -20.41 7.73
N CYS A 18 14.43 -20.50 6.41
CA CYS A 18 13.52 -21.29 5.59
C CYS A 18 13.76 -22.78 5.83
N ARG A 19 12.70 -23.53 6.14
CA ARG A 19 12.77 -24.99 6.33
C ARG A 19 13.13 -25.78 5.07
N PHE A 20 13.02 -25.17 3.88
CA PHE A 20 13.26 -25.85 2.60
C PHE A 20 14.65 -25.55 2.03
N CYS A 21 15.07 -24.28 2.01
CA CYS A 21 16.37 -23.90 1.42
C CYS A 21 17.42 -23.44 2.44
N GLY A 22 17.08 -23.35 3.73
CA GLY A 22 17.99 -22.84 4.78
C GLY A 22 18.26 -21.32 4.72
N GLY A 23 17.70 -20.60 3.75
CA GLY A 23 17.88 -19.16 3.61
C GLY A 23 17.38 -18.38 4.82
N GLN A 24 18.20 -17.45 5.32
CA GLN A 24 17.83 -16.59 6.43
C GLN A 24 16.63 -15.70 6.05
N GLN A 25 15.64 -15.68 6.93
CA GLN A 25 14.46 -14.85 6.78
C GLN A 25 14.66 -13.51 7.51
N PRO A 26 14.08 -12.42 6.98
CA PRO A 26 14.10 -11.13 7.66
C PRO A 26 13.44 -11.25 9.03
N GLY A 27 14.07 -10.67 10.05
CA GLY A 27 13.54 -10.68 11.42
C GLY A 27 12.26 -9.86 11.58
N ASP A 28 11.53 -10.12 12.66
CA ASP A 28 10.21 -9.51 12.92
C ASP A 28 10.24 -7.98 12.94
N GLN A 29 11.33 -7.38 13.44
CA GLN A 29 11.47 -5.93 13.49
C GLN A 29 11.52 -5.30 12.09
N LEU A 30 12.24 -5.93 11.15
CA LEU A 30 12.32 -5.46 9.77
C LEU A 30 10.96 -5.63 9.08
N ILE A 31 10.31 -6.79 9.27
CA ILE A 31 8.96 -7.02 8.73
C ILE A 31 7.96 -6.00 9.28
N ALA A 32 7.99 -5.70 10.57
CA ALA A 32 7.12 -4.68 11.16
C ALA A 32 7.36 -3.30 10.54
N ARG A 33 8.62 -2.90 10.36
CA ARG A 33 8.96 -1.63 9.70
C ARG A 33 8.43 -1.57 8.27
N LEU A 34 8.65 -2.62 7.47
CA LEU A 34 8.19 -2.68 6.09
C LEU A 34 6.66 -2.63 5.99
N ARG A 35 5.94 -3.21 6.94
CA ARG A 35 4.47 -3.13 7.00
C ARG A 35 3.99 -1.70 7.26
N MET A 36 4.62 -1.00 8.21
CA MET A 36 4.31 0.40 8.48
C MET A 36 4.59 1.30 7.27
N GLU A 37 5.72 1.07 6.60
CA GLU A 37 6.08 1.82 5.39
C GLU A 37 5.09 1.56 4.24
N ALA A 38 4.71 0.31 4.01
CA ALA A 38 3.72 -0.06 3.00
C ALA A 38 2.34 0.58 3.28
N GLU A 39 1.94 0.68 4.55
CA GLU A 39 0.70 1.35 4.94
C GLU A 39 0.77 2.87 4.71
N ALA A 40 1.89 3.51 5.08
CA ALA A 40 2.11 4.93 4.85
C ALA A 40 2.05 5.28 3.35
N ILE A 41 2.64 4.45 2.49
CA ILE A 41 2.59 4.62 1.03
C ILE A 41 1.14 4.54 0.54
N ARG A 42 0.37 3.53 1.00
CA ARG A 42 -1.04 3.38 0.61
C ARG A 42 -1.87 4.59 1.01
N PHE A 43 -1.68 5.08 2.23
CA PHE A 43 -2.37 6.26 2.72
C PHE A 43 -2.03 7.51 1.89
N HIS A 44 -0.75 7.71 1.57
CA HIS A 44 -0.32 8.84 0.76
C HIS A 44 -0.94 8.80 -0.66
N LEU A 45 -0.93 7.64 -1.32
CA LEU A 45 -1.56 7.47 -2.63
C LEU A 45 -3.06 7.71 -2.58
N GLN A 46 -3.74 7.27 -1.52
CA GLN A 46 -5.16 7.53 -1.32
C GLN A 46 -5.45 9.02 -1.18
N GLN A 47 -4.62 9.76 -0.45
CA GLN A 47 -4.77 11.21 -0.29
C GLN A 47 -4.59 11.95 -1.63
N LEU A 48 -3.58 11.57 -2.42
CA LEU A 48 -3.37 12.14 -3.75
C LEU A 48 -4.56 11.88 -4.67
N GLN A 49 -5.11 10.67 -4.66
CA GLN A 49 -6.29 10.33 -5.44
C GLN A 49 -7.53 11.13 -5.00
N ALA A 50 -7.72 11.31 -3.69
CA ALA A 50 -8.81 12.12 -3.14
C ALA A 50 -8.67 13.60 -3.53
N GLN A 51 -7.46 14.15 -3.50
CA GLN A 51 -7.20 15.52 -3.91
C GLN A 51 -7.52 15.74 -5.39
N GLN A 52 -7.13 14.80 -6.26
CA GLN A 52 -7.46 14.88 -7.68
C GLN A 52 -8.96 14.77 -7.93
N ALA A 53 -9.66 13.87 -7.21
CA ALA A 53 -11.11 13.73 -7.32
C ALA A 53 -11.86 14.99 -6.87
N GLN A 54 -11.44 15.62 -5.77
CA GLN A 54 -12.02 16.88 -5.30
C GLN A 54 -11.84 18.02 -6.31
N GLN A 55 -10.66 18.12 -6.94
CA GLN A 55 -10.40 19.14 -7.96
C GLN A 55 -11.31 18.96 -9.19
N MET A 56 -11.50 17.72 -9.66
CA MET A 56 -12.42 17.39 -10.75
C MET A 56 -13.88 17.72 -10.41
N GLN A 57 -14.32 17.38 -9.20
CA GLN A 57 -15.68 17.70 -8.74
C GLN A 57 -15.92 19.21 -8.66
N GLN A 58 -14.94 19.98 -8.20
CA GLN A 58 -15.05 21.43 -8.10
C GLN A 58 -15.17 22.08 -9.49
N PHE A 59 -14.38 21.63 -10.47
CA PHE A 59 -14.49 22.12 -11.85
C PHE A 59 -15.82 21.75 -12.51
N GLY A 60 -16.31 20.52 -12.28
CA GLY A 60 -17.61 20.08 -12.79
C GLY A 60 -18.79 20.88 -12.25
N GLN A 61 -18.81 21.15 -10.93
CA GLN A 61 -19.87 21.96 -10.32
C GLN A 61 -19.84 23.42 -10.81
N GLN A 62 -18.67 23.99 -11.05
CA GLN A 62 -18.56 25.37 -11.52
C GLN A 62 -19.08 25.54 -12.96
N GLN A 63 -18.93 24.53 -13.81
CA GLN A 63 -19.50 24.52 -15.16
C GLN A 63 -21.03 24.36 -15.12
N GLN A 64 -21.54 23.51 -14.24
CA GLN A 64 -22.97 23.25 -14.11
C GLN A 64 -23.74 24.47 -13.56
N ASN A 65 -23.15 25.23 -12.62
CA ASN A 65 -23.76 26.44 -12.07
C ASN A 65 -23.86 27.59 -13.10
N GLN A 66 -22.96 27.62 -14.10
CA GLN A 66 -23.07 28.59 -15.20
C GLN A 66 -24.13 28.21 -16.24
N GLY A 67 -24.45 26.91 -16.39
CA GLY A 67 -25.49 26.42 -17.31
C GLY A 67 -26.92 26.67 -16.84
N ASN A 68 -27.17 26.73 -15.53
CA ASN A 68 -28.50 26.94 -14.94
C ASN A 68 -28.87 28.43 -14.74
N ARG A 69 -28.12 29.36 -15.33
CA ARG A 69 -28.28 30.81 -15.12
C ARG A 69 -29.07 31.54 -16.23
N TRP A 70 -29.71 30.78 -17.13
CA TRP A 70 -30.54 31.28 -18.23
C TRP A 70 -31.96 30.69 -18.15
#